data_AF-A0A2E5SII3-F1
#
_entry.id   AF-A0A2E5SII3-F1
#
_cell.length_a   1.000
_cell.length_b   1.000
_cell.length_c   1.000
_cell.angle_alpha   90.00
_cell.angle_beta   90.00
_cell.angle_gamma   90.00
#
_symmetry.space_group_name_H-M   'P 1'
#
loop_
_entity.id
_entity.type
_entity.pdbx_description
1 polymer ?
#
loop_
_entity_poly.entity_id
_entity_poly.type
_entity_poly.pdbx_seq_one_letter_code
_entity_poly.pdbx_strand_id
1 'polypeptide(L)'
;MKAKKINHPRIYLEILNKEGPFVTIKYKSNKFNEYGNRIAVVEKIDLNNILDKFCNDFNEILDKLNDIELIKINNYIKTQHKVLEHHIKKNRYDSIDTVKESIKMMENFKKELISL
;
A
#
# COMPACT_ATOMS: atom_id res chain seq x y z
N MET A 1 12.12 1.62 22.81
CA MET A 1 10.88 1.45 22.01
C MET A 1 11.25 0.70 20.73
N LYS A 2 10.64 -0.47 20.45
CA LYS A 2 10.87 -1.14 19.15
C LYS A 2 10.29 -0.25 18.05
N ALA A 3 11.07 0.08 17.03
CA ALA A 3 10.56 0.80 15.87
C ALA A 3 9.40 -0.02 15.27
N LYS A 4 8.22 0.59 15.11
CA LYS A 4 7.13 -0.05 14.39
C LYS A 4 7.64 -0.34 12.99
N LYS A 5 7.57 -1.61 12.55
CA LYS A 5 7.87 -1.95 11.16
C LYS A 5 6.94 -1.15 10.28
N ILE A 6 7.51 -0.31 9.42
CA ILE A 6 6.74 0.45 8.45
C ILE A 6 6.27 -0.55 7.40
N ASN A 7 4.97 -0.84 7.39
CA ASN A 7 4.38 -1.64 6.33
C ASN A 7 4.16 -0.71 5.13
N HIS A 8 4.79 -1.05 4.02
CA HIS A 8 4.55 -0.36 2.76
C HIS A 8 3.13 -0.65 2.27
N PRO A 9 2.52 0.29 1.53
CA PRO A 9 1.22 0.08 0.93
C PRO A 9 1.16 -1.17 0.03
N ARG A 10 -0.02 -1.78 -0.03
CA ARG A 10 -0.30 -3.01 -0.80
C ARG A 10 -1.52 -2.79 -1.69
N ILE A 11 -1.65 -3.59 -2.74
CA ILE A 11 -2.86 -3.67 -3.56
C ILE A 11 -3.39 -5.10 -3.45
N TYR A 12 -4.55 -5.29 -2.83
CA TYR A 12 -5.18 -6.60 -2.72
C TYR A 12 -5.93 -6.91 -4.02
N LEU A 13 -5.68 -8.09 -4.59
CA LEU A 13 -6.18 -8.51 -5.90
C LEU A 13 -7.34 -9.49 -5.78
N GLU A 14 -7.16 -10.56 -5.02
CA GLU A 14 -8.13 -11.64 -4.93
C GLU A 14 -8.04 -12.36 -3.59
N ILE A 15 -9.18 -12.85 -3.11
CA ILE A 15 -9.28 -13.75 -1.97
C ILE A 15 -9.29 -15.18 -2.51
N LEU A 16 -8.31 -15.98 -2.12
CA LEU A 16 -8.15 -17.36 -2.58
C LEU A 16 -8.97 -18.35 -1.75
N ASN A 17 -9.03 -18.13 -0.44
CA ASN A 17 -9.78 -18.99 0.47
C ASN A 17 -10.13 -18.25 1.76
N LYS A 18 -11.22 -18.68 2.43
CA LYS A 18 -11.65 -18.18 3.73
C LYS A 18 -11.91 -19.34 4.69
N GLU A 19 -11.24 -19.31 5.84
CA GLU A 19 -11.40 -20.27 6.94
C GLU A 19 -11.74 -19.50 8.23
N GLY A 20 -13.03 -19.32 8.48
CA GLY A 20 -13.51 -18.55 9.64
C GLY A 20 -13.00 -17.09 9.60
N PRO A 21 -12.27 -16.61 10.63
CA PRO A 21 -11.70 -15.26 10.65
C PRO A 21 -10.51 -15.07 9.71
N PHE A 22 -9.91 -16.15 9.21
CA PHE A 22 -8.71 -16.07 8.40
C PHE A 22 -9.03 -16.09 6.92
N VAL A 23 -8.37 -15.20 6.18
CA VAL A 23 -8.49 -15.11 4.73
C VAL A 23 -7.10 -15.23 4.10
N THR A 24 -6.99 -16.12 3.13
CA THR A 24 -5.79 -16.21 2.28
C THR A 24 -6.00 -15.26 1.11
N ILE A 25 -5.20 -14.20 1.06
CA ILE A 25 -5.35 -13.12 0.08
C ILE A 25 -4.08 -12.99 -0.75
N LYS A 26 -4.26 -12.65 -2.02
CA LYS A 26 -3.18 -12.30 -2.94
C LYS A 26 -3.12 -10.80 -3.11
N TYR A 27 -1.93 -10.22 -2.99
CA TYR A 27 -1.72 -8.79 -3.17
C TYR A 27 -0.43 -8.49 -3.94
N LYS A 28 -0.41 -7.35 -4.64
CA LYS A 28 0.83 -6.76 -5.15
C LYS A 28 1.53 -6.00 -4.03
N SER A 29 2.75 -6.40 -3.73
CA SER A 29 3.60 -5.67 -2.79
C SER A 29 4.29 -4.48 -3.48
N ASN A 30 4.80 -3.55 -2.68
CA ASN A 30 5.69 -2.50 -3.18
C ASN A 30 7.15 -2.96 -3.38
N LYS A 31 7.39 -4.26 -3.53
CA LYS A 31 8.70 -4.83 -3.87
C LYS A 31 8.72 -5.24 -5.33
N PHE A 32 9.88 -5.08 -5.96
CA PHE A 32 10.11 -5.48 -7.35
C PHE A 32 10.96 -6.73 -7.40
N ASN A 33 10.71 -7.57 -8.40
CA ASN A 33 11.62 -8.65 -8.76
C ASN A 33 12.80 -8.11 -9.59
N GLU A 34 13.73 -9.00 -9.94
CA GLU A 34 14.91 -8.68 -10.75
C GLU A 34 14.58 -8.12 -12.14
N TYR A 35 13.35 -8.33 -12.61
CA TYR A 35 12.83 -7.85 -13.90
C TYR A 35 12.09 -6.51 -13.79
N GLY A 36 12.11 -5.85 -12.62
CA GLY A 36 11.42 -4.58 -12.41
C GLY A 36 9.89 -4.69 -12.32
N ASN A 37 9.34 -5.90 -12.15
CA ASN A 37 7.91 -6.13 -11.96
C ASN A 37 7.55 -6.22 -10.48
N ARG A 38 6.39 -5.68 -10.08
CA ARG A 38 5.89 -5.80 -8.70
C ARG A 38 5.63 -7.26 -8.34
N ILE A 39 6.10 -7.67 -7.16
CA ILE A 39 5.94 -9.04 -6.67
C ILE A 39 4.51 -9.21 -6.13
N ALA A 40 3.79 -10.21 -6.66
CA ALA A 40 2.56 -10.71 -6.08
C ALA A 40 2.89 -11.67 -4.93
N VAL A 41 2.26 -11.46 -3.78
CA VAL A 41 2.46 -12.23 -2.55
C VAL A 41 1.12 -12.78 -2.09
N VAL A 42 1.14 -14.01 -1.58
CA VAL A 42 -0.02 -14.62 -0.92
C VAL A 42 0.25 -14.63 0.59
N GLU A 43 -0.71 -14.15 1.38
CA GLU A 43 -0.60 -14.08 2.83
C GLU A 43 -1.93 -14.45 3.48
N LYS A 44 -1.86 -15.13 4.63
CA LYS A 44 -3.02 -15.40 5.47
C LYS A 44 -3.18 -14.23 6.45
N ILE A 45 -4.33 -13.56 6.39
CA ILE A 45 -4.66 -12.40 7.20
C ILE A 45 -5.81 -12.76 8.14
N ASP A 46 -5.73 -12.28 9.38
CA ASP A 46 -6.83 -12.36 10.35
C ASP A 46 -7.71 -11.12 10.22
N LEU A 47 -8.95 -11.30 9.76
CA LEU A 47 -9.91 -10.22 9.58
C LEU A 47 -10.39 -9.63 10.92
N ASN A 48 -10.33 -10.35 12.03
CA ASN A 48 -10.79 -9.84 13.34
C ASN A 48 -9.99 -8.62 13.80
N ASN A 49 -8.74 -8.51 13.35
CA ASN A 49 -7.86 -7.38 13.69
C ASN A 49 -8.05 -6.17 12.75
N ILE A 50 -8.87 -6.29 11.71
CA ILE A 50 -8.96 -5.31 10.63
C ILE A 50 -10.40 -4.82 10.40
N LEU A 51 -11.38 -5.72 10.50
CA LEU A 51 -12.78 -5.44 10.22
C LEU A 51 -13.64 -5.70 11.47
N ASP A 52 -14.38 -4.69 11.91
CA ASP A 52 -15.27 -4.77 13.09
C ASP A 52 -16.48 -5.70 12.88
N LYS A 53 -16.78 -6.08 11.63
CA LYS A 53 -17.88 -6.98 11.28
C LYS A 53 -17.42 -8.05 10.29
N PHE A 54 -17.78 -9.29 10.58
CA PHE A 54 -17.63 -10.41 9.66
C PHE A 54 -18.50 -10.17 8.42
N CYS A 55 -17.87 -9.86 7.30
CA CYS A 55 -18.50 -9.91 5.99
C CYS A 55 -18.16 -11.25 5.30
N ASN A 56 -19.13 -11.85 4.62
CA ASN A 56 -18.94 -13.05 3.81
C ASN A 56 -18.75 -12.74 2.32
N ASP A 57 -19.00 -11.50 1.89
CA ASP A 57 -18.75 -11.07 0.53
C ASP A 57 -17.25 -10.77 0.36
N PHE A 58 -16.60 -11.51 -0.54
CA PHE A 58 -15.19 -11.34 -0.84
C PHE A 58 -14.88 -9.98 -1.49
N ASN A 59 -15.80 -9.45 -2.29
CA ASN A 59 -15.62 -8.15 -2.92
C ASN A 59 -15.65 -7.05 -1.86
N GLU A 60 -16.62 -7.08 -0.94
CA GLU A 60 -16.70 -6.09 0.14
C GLU A 60 -15.47 -6.14 1.07
N ILE A 61 -14.92 -7.33 1.33
CA ILE A 61 -13.66 -7.47 2.08
C ILE A 61 -12.50 -6.84 1.31
N LEU A 62 -12.38 -7.12 0.01
CA LEU A 62 -11.32 -6.57 -0.83
C LEU A 62 -11.38 -5.04 -0.90
N ASP A 63 -12.57 -4.49 -1.12
CA ASP A 63 -12.80 -3.05 -1.21
C ASP A 63 -12.36 -2.35 0.08
N LYS A 64 -12.80 -2.86 1.24
CA LYS A 64 -12.39 -2.31 2.54
C LYS A 64 -10.90 -2.39 2.79
N LEU A 65 -10.27 -3.50 2.40
CA LEU A 65 -8.81 -3.65 2.53
C LEU A 65 -8.08 -2.66 1.62
N ASN A 66 -8.53 -2.48 0.39
CA ASN A 66 -7.97 -1.54 -0.57
C ASN A 66 -8.20 -0.07 -0.15
N ASP A 67 -9.35 0.26 0.45
CA ASP A 67 -9.63 1.59 1.02
C ASP A 67 -8.62 1.94 2.13
N ILE A 68 -8.34 0.99 3.02
CA ILE A 68 -7.33 1.16 4.08
C ILE A 68 -5.95 1.44 3.47
N GLU A 69 -5.57 0.72 2.42
CA GLU A 69 -4.29 0.93 1.73
C GLU A 69 -4.25 2.27 0.98
N LEU A 70 -5.37 2.68 0.35
CA LEU A 70 -5.50 3.97 -0.32
C LEU A 70 -5.27 5.14 0.66
N ILE A 71 -5.81 5.05 1.88
CA ILE A 71 -5.56 6.05 2.93
C ILE A 71 -4.07 6.12 3.26
N LYS A 72 -3.37 4.97 3.37
CA LYS A 72 -1.92 4.94 3.62
C LYS A 72 -1.13 5.58 2.47
N ILE A 73 -1.50 5.30 1.22
CA ILE A 73 -0.86 5.90 0.04
C ILE A 73 -1.02 7.41 0.05
N ASN A 74 -2.25 7.90 0.27
CA ASN A 74 -2.52 9.34 0.31
C ASN A 74 -1.74 10.03 1.45
N ASN A 75 -1.67 9.43 2.63
CA ASN A 75 -0.90 9.96 3.76
C ASN A 75 0.60 9.99 3.48
N TYR A 76 1.13 8.97 2.81
CA TYR A 76 2.52 8.92 2.38
C TYR A 76 2.83 10.04 1.38
N ILE A 77 2.04 10.18 0.32
CA ILE A 77 2.21 11.23 -0.71
C ILE A 77 2.18 12.61 -0.06
N LYS A 78 1.19 12.87 0.81
CA LYS A 78 1.09 14.13 1.56
C LYS A 78 2.33 14.41 2.40
N THR A 79 2.92 13.38 3.00
CA THR A 79 4.14 13.51 3.80
C THR A 79 5.35 13.80 2.92
N GLN A 80 5.47 13.11 1.77
CA GLN A 80 6.55 13.35 0.81
C GLN A 80 6.51 14.75 0.22
N HIS A 81 5.33 15.33 -0.02
CA HIS A 81 5.24 16.73 -0.43
C HIS A 81 5.82 17.71 0.61
N LYS A 82 5.59 17.48 1.91
CA LYS A 82 6.21 18.31 2.97
C LYS A 82 7.74 18.15 3.00
N VAL A 83 8.22 16.93 2.78
CA VAL A 83 9.66 16.64 2.69
C VAL A 83 10.27 17.32 1.46
N LEU A 84 9.56 17.28 0.32
CA LEU A 84 9.96 17.95 -0.91
C LEU A 84 10.11 19.46 -0.69
N GLU A 85 9.12 20.12 -0.08
CA GLU A 85 9.19 21.55 0.27
C GLU A 85 10.39 21.88 1.15
N HIS A 86 10.70 21.01 2.12
CA HIS A 86 11.87 21.17 2.98
C HIS A 86 13.19 21.12 2.19
N HIS A 87 13.32 20.18 1.25
CA HIS A 87 14.52 20.05 0.41
C HIS A 87 14.64 21.18 -0.62
N ILE A 88 13.52 21.65 -1.17
CA ILE A 88 13.46 22.84 -2.05
C ILE A 88 14.00 24.07 -1.31
N LYS A 89 13.50 24.34 -0.10
CA LYS A 89 13.98 25.48 0.73
C LYS A 89 15.47 25.41 1.06
N LYS A 90 16.05 24.21 1.07
CA LYS A 90 17.47 23.97 1.35
C LYS A 90 18.34 23.80 0.10
N ASN A 91 17.79 24.00 -1.10
CA ASN A 91 18.48 23.81 -2.39
C ASN A 91 19.20 22.46 -2.53
N ARG A 92 18.60 21.38 -2.00
CA ARG A 92 19.19 20.02 -2.06
C ARG A 92 18.69 19.28 -3.30
N TYR A 93 19.25 19.58 -4.47
CA TYR A 93 18.77 19.09 -5.77
C TYR A 93 18.63 17.56 -5.86
N ASP A 94 19.65 16.79 -5.47
CA ASP A 94 19.57 15.31 -5.52
C ASP A 94 18.43 14.75 -4.66
N SER A 95 18.20 15.35 -3.49
CA SER A 95 17.10 14.96 -2.61
C SER A 95 15.74 15.32 -3.19
N ILE A 96 15.64 16.47 -3.87
CA ILE A 96 14.41 16.91 -4.55
C ILE A 96 14.02 15.91 -5.63
N ASP A 97 14.97 15.50 -6.48
CA ASP A 97 14.69 14.57 -7.57
C ASP A 97 14.33 13.18 -7.06
N THR A 98 15.04 12.70 -6.03
CA THR A 98 14.72 11.43 -5.36
C THR A 98 13.30 11.43 -4.79
N VAL A 99 12.91 12.52 -4.10
CA VAL A 99 11.57 12.64 -3.51
C VAL A 99 10.49 12.75 -4.59
N LYS A 100 10.74 13.48 -5.69
CA LYS A 100 9.81 13.57 -6.83
C LYS A 100 9.55 12.20 -7.46
N GLU A 101 10.59 11.42 -7.73
CA GLU A 101 10.43 10.06 -8.27
C GLU A 101 9.68 9.15 -7.29
N SER A 102 9.95 9.28 -6.00
CA SER A 102 9.21 8.55 -4.96
C SER A 102 7.71 8.91 -4.93
N ILE A 103 7.36 10.20 -5.11
CA ILE A 103 5.95 10.64 -5.20
C ILE A 103 5.31 10.06 -6.45
N LYS A 104 5.97 10.18 -7.61
CA LYS A 104 5.48 9.68 -8.90
C LYS A 104 5.21 8.17 -8.87
N MET A 105 6.12 7.41 -8.25
CA MET A 105 5.96 5.97 -8.04
C MET A 105 4.70 5.62 -7.23
N MET A 106 4.42 6.37 -6.16
CA MET A 106 3.23 6.16 -5.33
C MET A 106 1.94 6.63 -6.00
N GLU A 107 1.98 7.70 -6.79
CA GLU A 107 0.84 8.14 -7.59
C GLU A 107 0.47 7.10 -8.66
N ASN A 108 1.48 6.47 -9.29
CA ASN A 108 1.22 5.35 -10.21
C ASN A 108 0.60 4.16 -9.48
N PHE A 109 1.08 3.85 -8.27
CA PHE A 109 0.50 2.78 -7.45
C PHE A 109 -0.96 3.08 -7.05
N LYS A 110 -1.26 4.34 -6.71
CA LYS A 110 -2.62 4.81 -6.43
C LYS A 110 -3.53 4.63 -7.64
N LYS A 111 -3.05 4.97 -8.84
CA LYS A 111 -3.81 4.78 -10.09
C LYS A 111 -4.11 3.31 -10.34
N GLU A 112 -3.13 2.43 -10.16
CA GLU A 112 -3.35 0.98 -10.27
C GLU A 112 -4.43 0.49 -9.30
N LEU A 113 -4.44 1.01 -8.06
CA LEU A 113 -5.43 0.63 -7.04
C LEU A 113 -6.85 1.09 -7.41
N ILE A 114 -7.01 2.31 -7.92
CA ILE A 114 -8.31 2.89 -8.30
C ILE A 114 -8.85 2.25 -9.59
N SER A 115 -7.99 1.69 -10.43
CA SER A 115 -8.38 1.04 -11.69
C SER A 115 -8.79 -0.44 -11.57
N LEU A 116 -8.73 -1.00 -10.36
CA LEU A 116 -9.24 -2.36 -10.05
C LEU A 116 -10.76 -2.35 -9.96
#